data_AF-A0A9C8NVU8-F1
#
_entry.id   AF-A0A9C8NVU8-F1
#
_cell.length_a   1.000
_cell.length_b   1.000
_cell.length_c   1.000
_cell.angle_alpha   90.00
_cell.angle_beta   90.00
_cell.angle_gamma   90.00
#
_symmetry.space_group_name_H-M   'P 1'
#
loop_
_entity.id
_entity.type
_entity.pdbx_description
1 polymer ?
#
loop_
_entity_poly.entity_id
_entity_poly.type
_entity_poly.pdbx_seq_one_letter_code
_entity_poly.pdbx_strand_id
1 'polypeptide(L)'
;MLTDKSLTVWMTCILMGLCLPPRASCADEPKLPEGVSSWQELGSLPTAMPVITMWNGGISMAGVDPYLLYAVWEDGTVMVCTPQPSPAGMKERSAWLAVGRVDPERVQALLKECEQAGVFDPAARRTFLGVDGPRLRIAIRYKGRQRVMDYHGRNEWEKRENYGPNANPSWPEVQAFIKLWRQVEGGIQALTPTPRVGYNGPRPLQLPMAADILGPLPIEAARRVRDVLPKGWTLTMTGGGFEVRRREPIEWFNSVNLPSHDKEELKARGFVRTAAYTIRASIAPPLSPERLAEMKQANENTRLQMAELDGKMAHIRGKGDYLPNTPADHALVDQYKKLKASLHRLPDVNSAKWSVYLRASLTGYQAFYSQQVEQECTALRKAIETALAAAGKAEAPERTEAQ
;
A
#
# COMPACT_ATOMS: atom_id res chain seq x y z
N MET A 1 -30.64 56.28 -26.19
CA MET A 1 -31.54 56.35 -25.02
C MET A 1 -31.77 54.95 -24.50
N LEU A 2 -31.07 54.59 -23.44
CA LEU A 2 -31.44 53.60 -22.41
C LEU A 2 -30.45 53.84 -21.26
N THR A 3 -30.98 53.91 -20.06
CA THR A 3 -30.46 54.70 -18.94
C THR A 3 -29.51 53.96 -18.03
N ASP A 4 -28.53 54.73 -17.57
CA ASP A 4 -27.47 54.49 -16.60
C ASP A 4 -28.00 54.20 -15.18
N LYS A 5 -27.89 52.95 -14.71
CA LYS A 5 -28.03 52.53 -13.30
C LYS A 5 -27.30 51.20 -13.06
N SER A 6 -25.98 51.22 -12.96
CA SER A 6 -25.22 50.10 -12.34
C SER A 6 -23.82 50.47 -11.82
N LEU A 7 -23.56 51.76 -11.61
CA LEU A 7 -22.27 52.29 -11.13
C LEU A 7 -22.46 53.06 -9.83
N THR A 8 -23.10 52.46 -8.81
CA THR A 8 -23.21 53.08 -7.47
C THR A 8 -23.38 52.06 -6.34
N VAL A 9 -22.64 50.96 -6.37
CA VAL A 9 -22.55 50.03 -5.21
C VAL A 9 -21.10 49.70 -4.81
N TRP A 10 -20.11 50.07 -5.62
CA TRP A 10 -18.70 49.70 -5.36
C TRP A 10 -17.84 50.80 -4.71
N MET A 11 -18.41 51.93 -4.31
CA MET A 11 -17.62 53.08 -3.81
C MET A 11 -18.07 53.64 -2.45
N THR A 12 -18.68 52.80 -1.59
CA THR A 12 -19.09 53.19 -0.23
C THR A 12 -18.59 52.23 0.86
N CYS A 13 -17.61 51.36 0.58
CA CYS A 13 -16.92 50.56 1.60
C CYS A 13 -15.50 51.06 1.93
N ILE A 14 -15.04 52.16 1.33
CA ILE A 14 -13.67 52.69 1.52
C ILE A 14 -13.65 53.91 2.48
N LEU A 15 -14.80 54.45 2.89
CA LEU A 15 -14.87 55.72 3.64
C LEU A 15 -15.57 55.68 5.00
N MET A 16 -15.93 54.50 5.53
CA MET A 16 -16.29 54.38 6.95
C MET A 16 -15.23 53.57 7.68
N GLY A 17 -14.44 54.27 8.50
CA GLY A 17 -13.49 53.70 9.44
C GLY A 17 -14.16 52.72 10.40
N LEU A 18 -14.24 51.46 9.97
CA LEU A 18 -14.41 50.34 10.86
C LEU A 18 -13.09 50.17 11.60
N CYS A 19 -13.10 50.55 12.87
CA CYS A 19 -12.10 50.19 13.85
C CYS A 19 -11.80 48.70 13.71
N LEU A 20 -10.66 48.35 13.10
CA LEU A 20 -10.05 47.06 13.31
C LEU A 20 -9.89 46.91 14.83
N PRO A 21 -10.35 45.80 15.45
CA PRO A 21 -10.03 45.58 16.85
C PRO A 21 -8.52 45.69 17.01
N PRO A 22 -8.02 46.29 18.11
CA PRO A 22 -6.59 46.41 18.33
C PRO A 22 -5.98 45.03 18.11
N ARG A 23 -4.90 44.96 17.31
CA ARG A 23 -4.04 43.78 17.24
C ARG A 23 -3.83 43.34 18.69
N ALA A 24 -4.35 42.15 19.02
CA ALA A 24 -4.05 41.53 20.29
C ALA A 24 -2.52 41.58 20.42
N SER A 25 -2.07 42.38 21.39
CA SER A 25 -0.69 42.45 21.84
C SER A 25 -0.12 41.04 21.83
N CYS A 26 1.02 40.86 21.18
CA CYS A 26 1.78 39.62 21.09
C CYS A 26 1.64 38.82 22.39
N ALA A 27 0.75 37.82 22.34
CA ALA A 27 0.62 36.83 23.38
C ALA A 27 1.98 36.15 23.51
N ASP A 28 2.38 35.91 24.75
CA ASP A 28 3.64 35.31 25.16
C ASP A 28 4.15 34.28 24.16
N GLU A 29 5.42 34.40 23.75
CA GLU A 29 6.08 33.33 23.02
C GLU A 29 5.84 32.01 23.77
N PRO A 30 5.35 30.96 23.09
CA PRO A 30 5.04 29.71 23.76
C PRO A 30 6.28 29.22 24.51
N LYS A 31 6.17 29.08 25.83
CA LYS A 31 7.28 28.53 26.63
C LYS A 31 7.57 27.12 26.13
N LEU A 32 8.84 26.83 25.89
CA LEU A 32 9.29 25.47 25.60
C LEU A 32 8.85 24.55 26.75
N PRO A 33 8.37 23.32 26.46
CA PRO A 33 8.08 22.34 27.50
C PRO A 33 9.29 22.11 28.40
N GLU A 34 9.06 21.83 29.68
CA GLU A 34 10.13 21.44 30.60
C GLU A 34 10.92 20.25 30.01
N GLY A 35 12.24 20.41 29.91
CA GLY A 35 13.14 19.40 29.35
C GLY A 35 13.45 19.53 27.85
N VAL A 36 12.88 20.51 27.13
CA VAL A 36 13.23 20.79 25.72
C VAL A 36 14.16 22.00 25.65
N SER A 37 15.39 21.83 25.15
CA SER A 37 16.39 22.90 25.12
C SER A 37 16.21 23.84 23.91
N SER A 38 15.55 23.38 22.83
CA SER A 38 15.25 24.19 21.66
C SER A 38 14.07 23.67 20.82
N TRP A 39 13.45 24.55 20.04
CA TRP A 39 12.45 24.18 19.03
C TRP A 39 12.99 23.24 17.94
N GLN A 40 14.32 23.19 17.74
CA GLN A 40 14.97 22.27 16.81
C GLN A 40 14.97 20.83 17.32
N GLU A 41 15.05 20.60 18.64
CA GLU A 41 14.92 19.26 19.24
C GLU A 41 13.51 18.68 19.06
N LEU A 42 12.47 19.53 19.06
CA LEU A 42 11.11 19.12 18.71
C LEU A 42 10.97 18.73 17.22
N GLY A 43 11.89 19.17 16.36
CA GLY A 43 11.87 18.89 14.93
C GLY A 43 12.43 17.53 14.53
N SER A 44 13.23 16.88 15.40
CA SER A 44 13.77 15.55 15.14
C SER A 44 12.84 14.45 15.65
N LEU A 45 12.44 13.54 14.76
CA LEU A 45 11.65 12.38 15.16
C LEU A 45 12.52 11.34 15.87
N PRO A 46 11.96 10.58 16.83
CA PRO A 46 12.66 9.44 17.40
C PRO A 46 13.06 8.44 16.30
N THR A 47 14.22 7.80 16.48
CA THR A 47 14.71 6.75 15.56
C THR A 47 13.89 5.46 15.65
N ALA A 48 13.20 5.25 16.78
CA ALA A 48 12.27 4.16 16.96
C ALA A 48 11.03 4.34 16.08
N MET A 49 10.37 3.23 15.74
CA MET A 49 9.08 3.27 15.05
C MET A 49 7.97 3.76 16.01
N PRO A 50 6.97 4.52 15.53
CA PRO A 50 5.84 4.94 16.36
C PRO A 50 5.07 3.72 16.91
N VAL A 51 4.44 3.91 18.07
CA VAL A 51 3.62 2.88 18.73
C VAL A 51 2.16 2.98 18.37
N ILE A 52 1.67 4.15 17.99
CA ILE A 52 0.35 4.29 17.38
C ILE A 52 0.49 5.17 16.15
N THR A 53 -0.13 4.76 15.05
CA THR A 53 -0.29 5.62 13.88
C THR A 53 -1.71 5.52 13.34
N MET A 54 -2.23 6.63 12.85
CA MET A 54 -3.51 6.75 12.17
C MET A 54 -3.27 7.36 10.79
N TRP A 55 -3.93 6.81 9.79
CA TRP A 55 -3.72 7.16 8.39
C TRP A 55 -5.05 7.33 7.69
N ASN A 56 -5.07 8.23 6.72
CA ASN A 56 -6.03 8.12 5.63
C ASN A 56 -5.58 6.92 4.78
N GLY A 57 -6.44 5.91 4.63
CA GLY A 57 -6.10 4.67 3.93
C GLY A 57 -6.07 4.80 2.40
N GLY A 58 -6.34 6.00 1.86
CA GLY A 58 -6.41 6.28 0.44
C GLY A 58 -7.75 5.87 -0.18
N ILE A 59 -8.02 6.40 -1.37
CA ILE A 59 -9.15 6.02 -2.22
C ILE A 59 -8.59 5.78 -3.61
N SER A 60 -8.25 4.52 -3.90
CA SER A 60 -7.53 4.17 -5.13
C SER A 60 -8.29 4.61 -6.39
N MET A 61 -9.61 4.48 -6.40
CA MET A 61 -10.44 4.88 -7.56
C MET A 61 -10.52 6.40 -7.73
N ALA A 62 -10.36 7.17 -6.66
CA ALA A 62 -10.36 8.64 -6.71
C ALA A 62 -8.94 9.22 -6.86
N GLY A 63 -7.92 8.37 -6.96
CA GLY A 63 -6.51 8.79 -7.02
C GLY A 63 -6.07 9.54 -5.76
N VAL A 64 -6.63 9.18 -4.59
CA VAL A 64 -6.23 9.72 -3.29
C VAL A 64 -5.21 8.75 -2.70
N ASP A 65 -3.96 9.18 -2.65
CA ASP A 65 -2.90 8.41 -2.01
C ASP A 65 -3.10 8.38 -0.48
N PRO A 66 -2.74 7.27 0.19
CA PRO A 66 -2.73 7.22 1.65
C PRO A 66 -1.78 8.28 2.23
N TYR A 67 -2.17 8.90 3.34
CA TYR A 67 -1.34 9.87 4.05
C TYR A 67 -1.51 9.76 5.56
N LEU A 68 -0.47 10.15 6.30
CA LEU A 68 -0.46 10.10 7.76
C LEU A 68 -1.42 11.15 8.33
N LEU A 69 -2.26 10.74 9.27
CA LEU A 69 -3.11 11.64 10.07
C LEU A 69 -2.50 11.90 11.44
N TYR A 70 -1.93 10.87 12.06
CA TYR A 70 -1.40 10.94 13.41
C TYR A 70 -0.32 9.87 13.63
N ALA A 71 0.73 10.17 14.38
CA ALA A 71 1.69 9.21 14.88
C ALA A 71 2.10 9.60 16.31
N VAL A 72 2.31 8.62 17.18
CA VAL A 72 2.83 8.83 18.54
C VAL A 72 3.85 7.75 18.89
N TRP A 73 4.87 8.16 19.63
CA TRP A 73 5.97 7.34 20.12
C TRP A 73 5.86 7.14 21.64
N GLU A 74 6.55 6.13 22.17
CA GLU A 74 6.52 5.81 23.61
C GLU A 74 7.03 6.94 24.49
N ASP A 75 7.94 7.77 23.96
CA ASP A 75 8.51 8.93 24.64
C ASP A 75 7.57 10.16 24.64
N GLY A 76 6.32 10.00 24.18
CA GLY A 76 5.37 11.09 24.11
C GLY A 76 5.57 12.05 22.93
N THR A 77 6.53 11.80 22.03
CA THR A 77 6.57 12.51 20.74
C THR A 77 5.30 12.22 19.95
N VAL A 78 4.63 13.27 19.46
CA VAL A 78 3.45 13.16 18.61
C VAL A 78 3.67 13.91 17.31
N MET A 79 3.31 13.31 16.19
CA MET A 79 3.17 13.96 14.90
C MET A 79 1.70 13.96 14.50
N VAL A 80 1.15 15.12 14.14
CA VAL A 80 -0.24 15.26 13.71
C VAL A 80 -0.31 15.96 12.35
N CYS A 81 -1.15 15.45 11.48
CA CYS A 81 -1.56 16.14 10.26
C CYS A 81 -2.49 17.28 10.63
N THR A 82 -2.06 18.52 10.41
CA THR A 82 -2.95 19.68 10.53
C THR A 82 -3.63 19.90 9.18
N PRO A 83 -4.98 19.84 9.12
CA PRO A 83 -5.70 20.26 7.93
C PRO A 83 -5.39 21.74 7.71
N GLN A 84 -4.82 22.09 6.56
CA GLN A 84 -4.79 23.48 6.16
C GLN A 84 -6.17 23.81 5.59
N PRO A 85 -6.80 24.94 5.94
CA PRO A 85 -7.93 25.44 5.18
C PRO A 85 -7.43 25.64 3.75
N SER A 86 -7.83 24.74 2.85
CA SER A 86 -7.55 24.91 1.44
C SER A 86 -8.33 26.14 0.97
N PRO A 87 -7.71 27.08 0.24
CA PRO A 87 -8.46 28.01 -0.59
C PRO A 87 -9.48 27.22 -1.41
N ALA A 88 -10.72 27.70 -1.48
CA ALA A 88 -11.81 27.00 -2.15
C ALA A 88 -11.38 26.58 -3.57
N GLY A 89 -11.24 25.27 -3.81
CA GLY A 89 -10.91 24.71 -5.12
C GLY A 89 -9.58 23.94 -5.24
N MET A 90 -8.66 24.00 -4.25
CA MET A 90 -7.51 23.08 -4.25
C MET A 90 -7.89 21.72 -3.63
N LYS A 91 -7.58 20.63 -4.34
CA LYS A 91 -7.66 19.27 -3.78
C LYS A 91 -6.74 19.22 -2.55
N GLU A 92 -7.23 18.74 -1.41
CA GLU A 92 -6.54 18.59 -0.11
C GLU A 92 -5.20 17.83 -0.21
N ARG A 93 -4.17 18.41 -0.82
CA ARG A 93 -2.93 17.71 -1.18
C ARG A 93 -1.73 18.11 -0.33
N SER A 94 -1.85 19.15 0.49
CA SER A 94 -0.78 19.63 1.36
C SER A 94 -1.25 19.69 2.82
N ALA A 95 -1.52 18.52 3.39
CA ALA A 95 -1.48 18.35 4.83
C ALA A 95 -0.08 18.72 5.35
N TRP A 96 0.00 19.65 6.30
CA TRP A 96 1.24 19.92 7.01
C TRP A 96 1.32 18.96 8.19
N LEU A 97 2.52 18.48 8.47
CA LEU A 97 2.78 17.70 9.66
C LEU A 97 3.25 18.66 10.74
N ALA A 98 2.72 18.52 11.94
CA ALA A 98 3.18 19.24 13.11
C ALA A 98 3.67 18.24 14.15
N VAL A 99 4.80 18.53 14.80
CA VAL A 99 5.30 17.74 15.92
C VAL A 99 4.99 18.45 17.24
N GLY A 100 4.62 17.69 18.24
CA GLY A 100 4.47 18.16 19.61
C GLY A 100 4.77 17.05 20.61
N ARG A 101 4.44 17.31 21.87
CA ARG A 101 4.61 16.35 22.97
C ARG A 101 3.28 16.11 23.68
N VAL A 102 3.15 14.91 24.22
CA VAL A 102 2.18 14.53 25.24
C VAL A 102 2.93 13.80 26.36
N ASP A 103 2.30 13.67 27.52
CA ASP A 103 2.83 12.90 28.62
C ASP A 103 3.02 11.41 28.22
N PRO A 104 4.24 10.84 28.31
CA PRO A 104 4.50 9.42 28.07
C PRO A 104 3.57 8.48 28.86
N GLU A 105 3.18 8.86 30.08
CA GLU A 105 2.27 8.04 30.90
C GLU A 105 0.88 7.94 30.26
N ARG A 106 0.41 9.01 29.60
CA ARG A 106 -0.85 8.99 28.84
C ARG A 106 -0.75 8.11 27.60
N VAL A 107 0.42 8.05 26.95
CA VAL A 107 0.64 7.11 25.84
C VAL A 107 0.58 5.66 26.34
N GLN A 108 1.24 5.36 27.45
CA GLN A 108 1.21 4.03 28.07
C GLN A 108 -0.20 3.64 28.54
N ALA A 109 -0.94 4.58 29.13
CA ALA A 109 -2.34 4.38 29.51
C ALA A 109 -3.20 4.03 28.29
N LEU A 110 -3.06 4.77 27.18
CA LEU A 110 -3.78 4.48 25.94
C LEU A 110 -3.43 3.10 25.36
N LEU A 111 -2.15 2.71 25.36
CA LEU A 111 -1.73 1.38 24.89
C LEU A 111 -2.33 0.25 25.74
N LYS A 112 -2.41 0.45 27.07
CA LYS A 112 -3.07 -0.48 27.99
C LYS A 112 -4.58 -0.54 27.76
N GLU A 113 -5.23 0.60 27.52
CA GLU A 113 -6.66 0.64 27.16
C GLU A 113 -6.92 -0.09 25.83
N CYS A 114 -6.04 0.07 24.84
CA CYS A 114 -6.12 -0.66 23.57
C CYS A 114 -5.99 -2.18 23.77
N GLU A 115 -5.06 -2.63 24.61
CA GLU A 115 -4.92 -4.04 24.99
C GLU A 115 -6.21 -4.56 25.66
N GLN A 116 -6.73 -3.84 26.65
CA GLN A 116 -7.96 -4.20 27.38
C GLN A 116 -9.21 -4.20 26.50
N ALA A 117 -9.27 -3.32 25.50
CA ALA A 117 -10.36 -3.28 24.53
C ALA A 117 -10.31 -4.45 23.53
N GLY A 118 -9.21 -5.21 23.52
CA GLY A 118 -9.03 -6.37 22.64
C GLY A 118 -8.50 -6.01 21.26
N VAL A 119 -7.74 -4.91 21.11
CA VAL A 119 -7.09 -4.56 19.82
C VAL A 119 -6.31 -5.74 19.24
N PHE A 120 -5.58 -6.46 20.09
CA PHE A 120 -4.73 -7.55 19.65
C PHE A 120 -5.43 -8.91 19.60
N ASP A 121 -6.64 -9.01 20.17
CA ASP A 121 -7.49 -10.21 20.20
C ASP A 121 -8.95 -9.84 19.82
N PRO A 122 -9.19 -9.24 18.64
CA PRO A 122 -10.48 -8.65 18.32
C PRO A 122 -11.52 -9.73 18.03
N ALA A 123 -12.77 -9.48 18.44
CA ALA A 123 -13.91 -10.35 18.14
C ALA A 123 -14.02 -10.64 16.64
N ALA A 124 -13.83 -9.62 15.79
CA ALA A 124 -13.70 -9.77 14.35
C ALA A 124 -12.23 -9.91 13.95
N ARG A 125 -11.82 -11.10 13.47
CA ARG A 125 -10.45 -11.33 13.00
C ARG A 125 -10.08 -10.52 11.75
N ARG A 126 -11.07 -10.19 10.91
CA ARG A 126 -10.92 -9.48 9.63
C ARG A 126 -11.20 -7.98 9.79
N THR A 127 -10.52 -7.17 8.99
CA THR A 127 -10.78 -5.74 8.86
C THR A 127 -12.01 -5.47 7.98
N PHE A 128 -12.67 -4.34 8.21
CA PHE A 128 -13.88 -3.95 7.49
C PHE A 128 -13.54 -2.99 6.36
N LEU A 129 -13.38 -3.54 5.16
CA LEU A 129 -13.00 -2.80 3.96
C LEU A 129 -14.21 -2.57 3.06
N GLY A 130 -14.39 -1.32 2.61
CA GLY A 130 -15.24 -1.03 1.46
C GLY A 130 -14.55 -1.38 0.15
N VAL A 131 -15.30 -1.39 -0.96
CA VAL A 131 -14.79 -1.66 -2.31
C VAL A 131 -13.65 -0.70 -2.71
N ASP A 132 -13.69 0.53 -2.17
CA ASP A 132 -12.77 1.60 -2.56
C ASP A 132 -11.55 1.73 -1.64
N GLY A 133 -11.40 0.79 -0.69
CA GLY A 133 -10.36 0.79 0.34
C GLY A 133 -10.83 1.38 1.67
N PRO A 134 -10.00 1.29 2.73
CA PRO A 134 -10.32 1.88 4.01
C PRO A 134 -10.12 3.39 3.97
N ARG A 135 -11.08 4.14 4.53
CA ARG A 135 -10.88 5.59 4.73
C ARG A 135 -9.87 5.84 5.82
N LEU A 136 -9.87 5.02 6.87
CA LEU A 136 -8.98 5.16 8.00
C LEU A 136 -8.28 3.84 8.31
N ARG A 137 -7.00 3.95 8.65
CA ARG A 137 -6.17 2.86 9.15
C ARG A 137 -5.55 3.26 10.47
N ILE A 138 -5.66 2.40 11.48
CA ILE A 138 -4.96 2.56 12.76
C ILE A 138 -4.00 1.38 12.93
N ALA A 139 -2.74 1.66 13.22
CA ALA A 139 -1.75 0.65 13.59
C ALA A 139 -1.27 0.90 15.02
N ILE A 140 -1.23 -0.15 15.84
CA ILE A 140 -0.81 -0.10 17.24
C ILE A 140 0.26 -1.16 17.47
N ARG A 141 1.32 -0.81 18.22
CA ARG A 141 2.39 -1.69 18.68
C ARG A 141 2.51 -1.62 20.19
N TYR A 142 2.49 -2.76 20.85
CA TYR A 142 2.60 -2.84 22.30
C TYR A 142 3.09 -4.22 22.75
N LYS A 143 4.07 -4.27 23.67
CA LYS A 143 4.64 -5.52 24.22
C LYS A 143 5.04 -6.55 23.15
N GLY A 144 5.66 -6.08 22.06
CA GLY A 144 6.09 -6.93 20.95
C GLY A 144 4.97 -7.42 20.02
N ARG A 145 3.71 -7.10 20.30
CA ARG A 145 2.57 -7.34 19.41
C ARG A 145 2.35 -6.12 18.52
N GLN A 146 1.90 -6.34 17.29
CA GLN A 146 1.36 -5.29 16.43
C GLN A 146 -0.10 -5.61 16.12
N ARG A 147 -0.86 -4.60 15.72
CA ARG A 147 -2.15 -4.78 15.04
C ARG A 147 -2.32 -3.64 14.05
N VAL A 148 -2.88 -3.96 12.88
CA VAL A 148 -3.43 -2.97 11.96
C VAL A 148 -4.93 -3.20 11.82
N MET A 149 -5.69 -2.14 12.03
CA MET A 149 -7.13 -2.11 11.88
C MET A 149 -7.48 -1.14 10.78
N ASP A 150 -8.35 -1.56 9.89
CA ASP A 150 -8.86 -0.75 8.79
C ASP A 150 -10.36 -0.58 8.97
N TYR A 151 -10.83 0.67 8.86
CA TYR A 151 -12.25 0.99 8.98
C TYR A 151 -12.65 2.09 8.00
N HIS A 152 -13.80 1.89 7.35
CA HIS A 152 -14.32 2.85 6.37
C HIS A 152 -15.19 3.94 7.00
N GLY A 153 -15.73 3.75 8.20
CA GLY A 153 -16.46 4.80 8.94
C GLY A 153 -17.73 5.34 8.25
N ARG A 154 -18.42 4.54 7.43
CA ARG A 154 -19.72 4.93 6.86
C ARG A 154 -20.86 4.38 7.70
N ASN A 155 -21.67 5.29 8.25
CA ASN A 155 -22.91 4.99 9.00
C ASN A 155 -23.84 4.03 8.25
N GLU A 156 -23.84 4.06 6.92
CA GLU A 156 -24.67 3.19 6.08
C GLU A 156 -24.37 1.70 6.27
N TRP A 157 -23.12 1.32 6.59
CA TRP A 157 -22.70 -0.07 6.80
C TRP A 157 -22.81 -0.51 8.26
N GLU A 158 -23.12 0.43 9.16
CA GLU A 158 -23.36 0.20 10.59
C GLU A 158 -24.85 -0.09 10.87
N LYS A 159 -25.62 -0.50 9.86
CA LYS A 159 -27.03 -0.87 10.04
C LYS A 159 -27.19 -2.39 10.05
N ARG A 160 -27.89 -2.90 11.07
CA ARG A 160 -28.19 -4.33 11.24
C ARG A 160 -28.83 -4.96 10.01
N GLU A 161 -29.66 -4.21 9.30
CA GLU A 161 -30.39 -4.66 8.09
C GLU A 161 -29.47 -5.11 6.94
N ASN A 162 -28.20 -4.69 6.92
CA ASN A 162 -27.24 -5.12 5.91
C ASN A 162 -26.60 -6.49 6.19
N TYR A 163 -26.90 -7.10 7.34
CA TYR A 163 -26.27 -8.34 7.79
C TYR A 163 -27.30 -9.44 7.90
N GLY A 164 -27.20 -10.43 7.01
CA GLY A 164 -27.99 -11.66 7.10
C GLY A 164 -27.64 -12.48 8.35
N PRO A 165 -28.49 -13.45 8.73
CA PRO A 165 -28.27 -14.29 9.92
C PRO A 165 -26.97 -15.10 9.87
N ASN A 166 -26.44 -15.35 8.66
CA ASN A 166 -25.21 -16.09 8.42
C ASN A 166 -24.06 -15.19 7.91
N ALA A 167 -24.15 -13.87 8.12
CA ALA A 167 -23.08 -12.96 7.75
C ALA A 167 -21.78 -13.32 8.49
N ASN A 168 -20.64 -13.21 7.80
CA ASN A 168 -19.33 -13.38 8.39
C ASN A 168 -18.45 -12.17 7.98
N PRO A 169 -18.12 -11.27 8.91
CA PRO A 169 -18.45 -11.31 10.34
C PRO A 169 -19.94 -11.11 10.62
N SER A 170 -20.39 -11.68 11.74
CA SER A 170 -21.74 -11.53 12.27
C SER A 170 -21.98 -10.10 12.76
N TRP A 171 -23.25 -9.69 12.85
CA TRP A 171 -23.61 -8.36 13.36
C TRP A 171 -23.04 -8.06 14.76
N PRO A 172 -23.07 -8.98 15.75
CA PRO A 172 -22.41 -8.75 17.03
C PRO A 172 -20.90 -8.52 16.94
N GLU A 173 -20.19 -9.25 16.06
CA GLU A 173 -18.75 -9.05 15.83
C GLU A 173 -18.47 -7.67 15.21
N VAL A 174 -19.34 -7.20 14.30
CA VAL A 174 -19.26 -5.84 13.74
C VAL A 174 -19.45 -4.79 14.83
N GLN A 175 -20.47 -4.94 15.69
CA GLN A 175 -20.70 -4.00 16.80
C GLN A 175 -19.52 -3.96 17.78
N ALA A 176 -18.96 -5.13 18.10
CA ALA A 176 -17.77 -5.21 18.95
C ALA A 176 -16.57 -4.48 18.30
N PHE A 177 -16.36 -4.66 17.00
CA PHE A 177 -15.30 -3.94 16.27
C PHE A 177 -15.54 -2.42 16.25
N ILE A 178 -16.76 -1.96 15.98
CA ILE A 178 -17.07 -0.52 15.96
C ILE A 178 -16.84 0.11 17.34
N LYS A 179 -17.25 -0.59 18.41
CA LYS A 179 -17.01 -0.15 19.79
C LYS A 179 -15.51 -0.02 20.07
N LEU A 180 -14.74 -1.05 19.73
CA LEU A 180 -13.28 -1.05 19.82
C LEU A 180 -12.67 0.13 19.04
N TRP A 181 -13.07 0.31 17.79
CA TRP A 181 -12.58 1.38 16.93
C TRP A 181 -12.81 2.76 17.55
N ARG A 182 -14.05 3.05 17.97
CA ARG A 182 -14.41 4.36 18.56
C ARG A 182 -13.66 4.63 19.86
N GLN A 183 -13.43 3.60 20.67
CA GLN A 183 -12.65 3.73 21.89
C GLN A 183 -11.19 4.12 21.58
N VAL A 184 -10.56 3.42 20.62
CA VAL A 184 -9.18 3.70 20.20
C VAL A 184 -9.06 5.09 19.56
N GLU A 185 -9.96 5.42 18.63
CA GLU A 185 -9.99 6.71 17.95
C GLU A 185 -10.20 7.87 18.94
N GLY A 186 -11.13 7.73 19.89
CA GLY A 186 -11.36 8.71 20.95
C GLY A 186 -10.14 8.89 21.85
N GLY A 187 -9.46 7.81 22.20
CA GLY A 187 -8.21 7.85 22.96
C GLY A 187 -7.08 8.58 22.23
N ILE A 188 -6.92 8.33 20.93
CA ILE A 188 -5.97 9.06 20.07
C ILE A 188 -6.32 10.55 20.00
N GLN A 189 -7.59 10.89 19.82
CA GLN A 189 -8.05 12.29 19.75
C GLN A 189 -7.86 13.04 21.08
N ALA A 190 -7.93 12.34 22.22
CA ALA A 190 -7.70 12.91 23.55
C ALA A 190 -6.22 13.21 23.85
N LEU A 191 -5.28 12.69 23.05
CA LEU A 191 -3.86 13.02 23.09
C LEU A 191 -3.58 14.29 22.29
N THR A 192 -4.07 15.43 22.79
CA THR A 192 -3.83 16.75 22.19
C THR A 192 -2.37 17.17 22.37
N PRO A 193 -1.56 17.27 21.30
CA PRO A 193 -0.17 17.66 21.45
C PRO A 193 -0.03 19.18 21.66
N THR A 194 0.86 19.55 22.58
CA THR A 194 1.21 20.93 22.91
C THR A 194 2.69 21.06 23.26
N PRO A 195 3.41 22.10 22.81
CA PRO A 195 3.14 22.96 21.65
C PRO A 195 3.28 22.20 20.31
N ARG A 196 2.81 22.79 19.21
CA ARG A 196 2.91 22.22 17.85
C ARG A 196 3.87 23.03 17.00
N VAL A 197 4.94 22.40 16.53
CA VAL A 197 5.93 23.00 15.62
C VAL A 197 5.72 22.41 14.23
N GLY A 198 5.77 23.25 13.19
CA GLY A 198 5.72 22.76 11.81
C GLY A 198 6.91 21.83 11.51
N TYR A 199 6.62 20.66 10.96
CA TYR A 199 7.61 19.66 10.57
C TYR A 199 8.00 19.83 9.10
N ASN A 200 9.26 20.23 8.87
CA ASN A 200 9.84 20.41 7.53
C ASN A 200 10.83 19.30 7.14
N GLY A 201 10.87 18.21 7.92
CA GLY A 201 11.75 17.07 7.62
C GLY A 201 11.25 16.21 6.44
N PRO A 202 12.08 15.27 5.95
CA PRO A 202 11.60 14.26 5.00
C PRO A 202 10.37 13.58 5.59
N ARG A 203 9.32 13.29 4.81
CA ARG A 203 8.05 12.69 5.28
C ARG A 203 8.18 11.16 5.38
N PRO A 204 8.96 10.54 6.29
CA PRO A 204 9.54 9.23 6.03
C PRO A 204 8.70 8.11 6.67
N LEU A 205 7.50 8.43 7.17
CA LEU A 205 6.61 7.41 7.68
C LEU A 205 5.96 6.72 6.48
N GLN A 206 6.20 5.43 6.38
CA GLN A 206 5.50 4.56 5.45
C GLN A 206 4.23 4.06 6.13
N LEU A 207 3.17 3.90 5.35
CA LEU A 207 1.92 3.30 5.81
C LEU A 207 2.25 1.96 6.47
N PRO A 208 1.96 1.77 7.77
CA PRO A 208 2.22 0.53 8.47
C PRO A 208 1.44 -0.55 7.74
N MET A 209 2.20 -1.50 7.23
CA MET A 209 1.66 -2.72 6.69
C MET A 209 1.36 -3.60 7.90
N ALA A 210 0.27 -4.36 7.86
CA ALA A 210 -0.06 -5.31 8.92
C ALA A 210 1.08 -6.34 9.04
N ALA A 211 2.06 -6.06 9.89
CA ALA A 211 3.19 -6.96 10.13
C ALA A 211 2.70 -8.29 10.71
N ASP A 212 1.57 -8.28 11.42
CA ASP A 212 0.91 -9.48 11.96
C ASP A 212 0.28 -10.38 10.89
N ILE A 213 0.07 -9.86 9.68
CA ILE A 213 -0.36 -10.69 8.53
C ILE A 213 0.85 -11.31 7.84
N LEU A 214 2.03 -10.71 7.96
CA LEU A 214 3.25 -11.22 7.33
C LEU A 214 3.78 -12.44 8.08
N GLY A 215 3.66 -12.48 9.41
CA GLY A 215 4.36 -13.51 10.19
C GLY A 215 5.88 -13.45 9.98
N PRO A 216 6.64 -14.40 10.53
CA PRO A 216 8.11 -14.43 10.37
C PRO A 216 8.56 -14.70 8.91
N LEU A 217 7.67 -15.18 8.05
CA LEU A 217 8.01 -15.74 6.74
C LEU A 217 8.56 -14.70 5.76
N PRO A 218 7.95 -13.51 5.55
CA PRO A 218 8.48 -12.49 4.65
C PRO A 218 9.81 -11.90 5.12
N ILE A 219 10.05 -11.84 6.44
CA ILE A 219 11.30 -11.33 7.00
C ILE A 219 12.44 -12.32 6.71
N GLU A 220 12.23 -13.61 6.97
CA GLU A 220 13.23 -14.64 6.68
C GLU A 220 13.54 -14.70 5.17
N ALA A 221 12.50 -14.72 4.32
CA ALA A 221 12.63 -14.70 2.88
C ALA A 221 13.42 -13.46 2.39
N ALA A 222 13.08 -12.27 2.89
CA ALA A 222 13.76 -11.04 2.53
C ALA A 222 15.23 -11.00 2.99
N ARG A 223 15.56 -11.59 4.14
CA ARG A 223 16.94 -11.74 4.60
C ARG A 223 17.75 -12.57 3.61
N ARG A 224 17.21 -13.73 3.20
CA ARG A 224 17.87 -14.63 2.24
C ARG A 224 18.06 -13.99 0.87
N VAL A 225 17.08 -13.19 0.43
CA VAL A 225 17.21 -12.44 -0.80
C VAL A 225 18.25 -11.34 -0.71
N ARG A 226 18.33 -10.63 0.43
CA ARG A 226 19.35 -9.59 0.65
C ARG A 226 20.77 -10.13 0.47
N ASP A 227 21.03 -11.35 0.92
CA ASP A 227 22.35 -12.00 0.83
C ASP A 227 22.80 -12.28 -0.62
N VAL A 228 21.86 -12.34 -1.58
CA VAL A 228 22.16 -12.60 -3.00
C VAL A 228 22.03 -11.36 -3.89
N LEU A 229 21.77 -10.17 -3.34
CA LEU A 229 21.64 -8.95 -4.14
C LEU A 229 23.02 -8.43 -4.58
N PRO A 230 23.23 -8.23 -5.90
CA PRO A 230 24.43 -7.57 -6.38
C PRO A 230 24.43 -6.08 -6.00
N LYS A 231 25.61 -5.45 -6.08
CA LYS A 231 25.74 -4.00 -5.93
C LYS A 231 24.83 -3.29 -6.94
N GLY A 232 24.24 -2.17 -6.54
CA GLY A 232 23.31 -1.41 -7.39
C GLY A 232 21.83 -1.83 -7.27
N TRP A 233 21.50 -2.74 -6.36
CA TRP A 233 20.11 -3.16 -6.10
C TRP A 233 19.67 -2.80 -4.68
N THR A 234 18.37 -2.64 -4.48
CA THR A 234 17.75 -2.36 -3.18
C THR A 234 16.60 -3.32 -2.93
N LEU A 235 16.42 -3.72 -1.68
CA LEU A 235 15.26 -4.49 -1.24
C LEU A 235 14.41 -3.65 -0.28
N THR A 236 13.12 -3.64 -0.51
CA THR A 236 12.13 -2.97 0.33
C THR A 236 11.02 -3.97 0.66
N MET A 237 10.59 -4.00 1.92
CA MET A 237 9.47 -4.85 2.33
C MET A 237 8.16 -4.29 1.79
N THR A 238 7.26 -5.17 1.39
CA THR A 238 5.91 -4.81 0.91
C THR A 238 4.85 -5.68 1.58
N GLY A 239 3.58 -5.33 1.37
CA GLY A 239 2.45 -6.08 1.92
C GLY A 239 2.39 -7.46 1.33
N GLY A 240 2.69 -8.46 2.14
CA GLY A 240 2.72 -9.85 1.74
C GLY A 240 4.02 -10.27 1.07
N GLY A 241 5.11 -9.50 1.15
CA GLY A 241 6.38 -9.92 0.53
C GLY A 241 7.43 -8.81 0.47
N PHE A 242 8.12 -8.69 -0.66
CA PHE A 242 9.18 -7.71 -0.85
C PHE A 242 9.30 -7.26 -2.31
N GLU A 243 9.91 -6.10 -2.52
CA GLU A 243 10.29 -5.57 -3.83
C GLU A 243 11.81 -5.43 -3.90
N VAL A 244 12.41 -6.01 -4.94
CA VAL A 244 13.81 -5.81 -5.32
C VAL A 244 13.85 -4.86 -6.49
N ARG A 245 14.63 -3.79 -6.39
CA ARG A 245 14.69 -2.71 -7.39
C ARG A 245 16.13 -2.43 -7.81
N ARG A 246 16.35 -2.32 -9.13
CA ARG A 246 17.62 -1.83 -9.70
C ARG A 246 17.69 -0.32 -9.48
N ARG A 247 18.79 0.18 -8.92
CA ARG A 247 19.00 1.62 -8.68
C ARG A 247 19.11 2.38 -9.99
N GLU A 248 19.87 1.83 -10.92
CA GLU A 248 19.97 2.35 -12.27
C GLU A 248 18.75 1.93 -13.11
N PRO A 249 18.14 2.84 -13.88
CA PRO A 249 17.06 2.47 -14.77
C PRO A 249 17.58 1.60 -15.91
N ILE A 250 16.67 0.82 -16.49
CA ILE A 250 16.93 0.03 -17.70
C ILE A 250 16.34 0.72 -18.92
N GLU A 251 16.93 0.45 -20.07
CA GLU A 251 16.36 0.75 -21.38
C GLU A 251 15.62 -0.49 -21.91
N TRP A 252 14.39 -0.31 -22.37
CA TRP A 252 13.56 -1.39 -22.91
C TRP A 252 12.69 -0.88 -24.07
N PHE A 253 12.17 -1.79 -24.87
CA PHE A 253 11.24 -1.47 -25.96
C PHE A 253 10.13 -2.52 -26.05
N ASN A 254 8.98 -2.16 -26.62
CA ASN A 254 7.89 -3.12 -26.86
C ASN A 254 8.24 -3.98 -28.07
N SER A 255 8.23 -5.31 -27.95
CA SER A 255 8.56 -6.24 -29.03
C SER A 255 7.43 -6.43 -30.04
N VAL A 256 6.22 -6.02 -29.70
CA VAL A 256 5.03 -6.14 -30.55
C VAL A 256 4.94 -4.94 -31.49
N ASN A 257 4.77 -5.21 -32.79
CA ASN A 257 4.62 -4.19 -33.84
C ASN A 257 5.82 -3.24 -33.99
N LEU A 258 7.03 -3.70 -33.68
CA LEU A 258 8.23 -2.92 -34.00
C LEU A 258 8.42 -2.82 -35.51
N PRO A 259 8.81 -1.64 -36.01
CA PRO A 259 9.35 -1.53 -37.36
C PRO A 259 10.67 -2.33 -37.47
N SER A 260 10.98 -2.80 -38.67
CA SER A 260 12.23 -3.50 -38.99
C SER A 260 13.40 -2.52 -39.05
N HIS A 261 13.80 -2.03 -37.87
CA HIS A 261 14.94 -1.14 -37.65
C HIS A 261 15.95 -1.82 -36.73
N ASP A 262 17.21 -1.44 -36.83
CA ASP A 262 18.19 -1.84 -35.83
C ASP A 262 17.92 -1.14 -34.47
N LYS A 263 18.62 -1.58 -33.42
CA LYS A 263 18.40 -1.05 -32.06
C LYS A 263 18.70 0.46 -31.98
N GLU A 264 19.75 0.93 -32.63
CA GLU A 264 20.15 2.34 -32.57
C GLU A 264 19.13 3.24 -33.29
N GLU A 265 18.61 2.79 -34.43
CA GLU A 265 17.50 3.44 -35.14
C GLU A 265 16.21 3.45 -34.31
N LEU A 266 15.88 2.34 -33.62
CA LEU A 266 14.74 2.29 -32.70
C LEU A 266 14.89 3.31 -31.56
N LYS A 267 16.11 3.46 -31.03
CA LYS A 267 16.43 4.45 -29.99
C LYS A 267 16.30 5.87 -30.52
N ALA A 268 16.90 6.16 -31.67
CA ALA A 268 16.84 7.47 -32.32
C ALA A 268 15.40 7.91 -32.64
N ARG A 269 14.53 6.96 -32.96
CA ARG A 269 13.09 7.19 -33.24
C ARG A 269 12.20 7.20 -32.00
N GLY A 270 12.77 7.07 -30.79
CA GLY A 270 12.04 7.17 -29.53
C GLY A 270 11.22 5.92 -29.15
N PHE A 271 11.47 4.76 -29.77
CA PHE A 271 10.82 3.50 -29.38
C PHE A 271 11.39 2.91 -28.10
N VAL A 272 12.62 3.29 -27.74
CA VAL A 272 13.30 2.86 -26.52
C VAL A 272 12.88 3.76 -25.36
N ARG A 273 12.47 3.12 -24.26
CA ARG A 273 11.99 3.76 -23.04
C ARG A 273 12.90 3.45 -21.88
N THR A 274 13.00 4.39 -20.95
CA THR A 274 13.80 4.26 -19.73
C THR A 274 12.86 4.11 -18.53
N ALA A 275 13.05 3.08 -17.72
CA ALA A 275 12.25 2.85 -16.51
C ALA A 275 13.05 2.13 -15.43
N ALA A 276 12.62 2.26 -14.17
CA ALA A 276 13.16 1.45 -13.09
C ALA A 276 12.73 -0.02 -13.27
N TYR A 277 13.68 -0.95 -13.14
CA TYR A 277 13.37 -2.38 -13.14
C TYR A 277 13.13 -2.87 -11.72
N THR A 278 12.01 -3.55 -11.51
CA THR A 278 11.65 -4.17 -10.23
C THR A 278 11.29 -5.64 -10.39
N ILE A 279 11.56 -6.42 -9.34
CA ILE A 279 11.07 -7.78 -9.12
C ILE A 279 10.28 -7.74 -7.81
N ARG A 280 8.97 -7.97 -7.89
CA ARG A 280 8.08 -8.06 -6.73
C ARG A 280 7.85 -9.51 -6.38
N ALA A 281 8.02 -9.85 -5.11
CA ALA A 281 7.66 -11.14 -4.56
C ALA A 281 6.42 -11.00 -3.70
N SER A 282 5.41 -11.84 -3.97
CA SER A 282 4.27 -12.06 -3.08
C SER A 282 4.42 -13.44 -2.45
N ILE A 283 4.35 -13.51 -1.13
CA ILE A 283 4.55 -14.68 -0.31
C ILE A 283 3.19 -15.08 0.26
N ALA A 284 2.84 -16.35 0.11
CA ALA A 284 1.62 -16.96 0.59
C ALA A 284 1.94 -18.25 1.36
N PRO A 285 0.99 -18.82 2.11
CA PRO A 285 1.12 -20.14 2.67
C PRO A 285 1.53 -21.19 1.62
N PRO A 286 2.25 -22.25 2.02
CA PRO A 286 2.68 -23.30 1.11
C PRO A 286 1.46 -24.00 0.50
N LEU A 287 1.52 -24.31 -0.80
CA LEU A 287 0.53 -25.16 -1.44
C LEU A 287 0.89 -26.63 -1.19
N SER A 288 -0.12 -27.45 -0.87
CA SER A 288 0.08 -28.89 -0.79
C SER A 288 0.49 -29.45 -2.16
N PRO A 289 1.25 -30.56 -2.21
CA PRO A 289 1.62 -31.21 -3.46
C PRO A 289 0.41 -31.56 -4.33
N GLU A 290 -0.68 -32.02 -3.72
CA GLU A 290 -1.93 -32.39 -4.40
C GLU A 290 -2.57 -31.16 -5.03
N ARG A 291 -2.68 -30.07 -4.27
CA ARG A 291 -3.26 -28.82 -4.78
C ARG A 291 -2.45 -28.24 -5.93
N LEU A 292 -1.11 -28.32 -5.85
CA LEU A 292 -0.23 -27.87 -6.93
C LEU A 292 -0.39 -28.75 -8.18
N ALA A 293 -0.54 -30.06 -8.02
CA ALA A 293 -0.79 -30.99 -9.13
C ALA A 293 -2.16 -30.73 -9.79
N GLU A 294 -3.22 -30.52 -9.01
CA GLU A 294 -4.54 -30.12 -9.50
C GLU A 294 -4.48 -28.84 -10.34
N MET A 295 -3.82 -27.80 -9.82
CA MET A 295 -3.69 -26.52 -10.54
C MET A 295 -2.91 -26.67 -11.85
N LYS A 296 -1.86 -27.50 -11.86
CA LYS A 296 -1.10 -27.83 -13.09
C LYS A 296 -1.96 -28.55 -14.11
N GLN A 297 -2.69 -29.57 -13.69
CA GLN A 297 -3.58 -30.34 -14.58
C GLN A 297 -4.70 -29.47 -15.15
N ALA A 298 -5.32 -28.63 -14.31
CA ALA A 298 -6.35 -27.68 -14.74
C ALA A 298 -5.82 -26.68 -15.78
N ASN A 299 -4.61 -26.15 -15.56
CA ASN A 299 -3.95 -25.27 -16.53
C ASN A 299 -3.66 -25.98 -17.85
N GLU A 300 -3.22 -27.23 -17.80
CA GLU A 300 -2.93 -28.01 -19.01
C GLU A 300 -4.20 -28.27 -19.82
N ASN A 301 -5.28 -28.72 -19.17
CA ASN A 301 -6.58 -28.90 -19.81
C ASN A 301 -7.09 -27.60 -20.44
N THR A 302 -6.95 -26.48 -19.73
CA THR A 302 -7.34 -25.15 -20.22
C THR A 302 -6.52 -24.75 -21.45
N ARG A 303 -5.21 -25.04 -21.46
CA ARG A 303 -4.33 -24.75 -22.62
C ARG A 303 -4.71 -25.57 -23.85
N LEU A 304 -5.07 -26.84 -23.69
CA LEU A 304 -5.55 -27.67 -24.79
C LEU A 304 -6.83 -27.09 -25.42
N GLN A 305 -7.78 -26.66 -24.58
CA GLN A 305 -9.01 -26.00 -25.06
C GLN A 305 -8.71 -24.65 -25.74
N MET A 306 -7.78 -23.87 -25.19
CA MET A 306 -7.33 -22.62 -25.80
C MET A 306 -6.69 -22.85 -27.16
N ALA A 307 -5.88 -23.91 -27.33
CA ALA A 307 -5.25 -24.25 -28.60
C ALA A 307 -6.28 -24.66 -29.66
N GLU A 308 -7.32 -25.40 -29.28
CA GLU A 308 -8.43 -25.74 -30.17
C GLU A 308 -9.18 -24.49 -30.64
N LEU A 309 -9.51 -23.58 -29.72
CA LEU A 309 -10.15 -22.30 -30.07
C LEU A 309 -9.24 -21.43 -30.95
N ASP A 310 -7.94 -21.39 -30.65
CA ASP A 310 -6.97 -20.64 -31.45
C ASP A 310 -6.91 -21.14 -32.90
N GLY A 311 -7.06 -22.45 -33.13
CA GLY A 311 -7.25 -23.03 -34.46
C GLY A 311 -8.55 -22.59 -35.14
N LYS A 312 -9.67 -22.53 -34.40
CA LYS A 312 -10.97 -22.04 -34.91
C LYS A 312 -10.97 -20.54 -35.20
N MET A 313 -10.10 -19.77 -34.56
CA MET A 313 -9.97 -18.32 -34.72
C MET A 313 -8.86 -17.92 -35.70
N ALA A 314 -8.27 -18.87 -36.43
CA ALA A 314 -7.15 -18.60 -37.33
C ALA A 314 -7.47 -17.52 -38.38
N HIS A 315 -8.72 -17.48 -38.88
CA HIS A 315 -9.19 -16.50 -39.87
C HIS A 315 -9.35 -15.08 -39.33
N ILE A 316 -9.45 -14.89 -38.01
CA ILE A 316 -9.55 -13.57 -37.35
C ILE A 316 -8.27 -13.17 -36.61
N ARG A 317 -7.17 -13.92 -36.77
CA ARG A 317 -5.90 -13.62 -36.10
C ARG A 317 -5.23 -12.39 -36.72
N GLY A 318 -5.00 -11.36 -35.92
CA GLY A 318 -4.27 -10.14 -36.28
C GLY A 318 -2.87 -10.06 -35.65
N LYS A 319 -2.18 -8.93 -35.85
CA LYS A 319 -0.88 -8.66 -35.22
C LYS A 319 -1.05 -8.37 -33.73
N GLY A 320 -0.99 -9.42 -32.93
CA GLY A 320 -0.99 -9.34 -31.46
C GLY A 320 -2.37 -9.38 -30.79
N ASP A 321 -3.45 -9.53 -31.57
CA ASP A 321 -4.81 -9.74 -31.05
C ASP A 321 -5.71 -10.44 -32.09
N TYR A 322 -6.96 -10.73 -31.71
CA TYR A 322 -8.01 -11.21 -32.61
C TYR A 322 -8.90 -10.05 -33.07
N LEU A 323 -9.29 -10.07 -34.35
CA LEU A 323 -10.13 -9.07 -35.00
C LEU A 323 -11.48 -9.69 -35.40
N PRO A 324 -12.38 -9.96 -34.45
CA PRO A 324 -13.69 -10.54 -34.74
C PRO A 324 -14.55 -9.57 -35.55
N ASN A 325 -15.19 -10.06 -36.63
CA ASN A 325 -16.04 -9.23 -37.49
C ASN A 325 -17.50 -9.70 -37.51
N THR A 326 -17.79 -10.88 -36.95
CA THR A 326 -19.14 -11.45 -36.87
C THR A 326 -19.52 -11.77 -35.42
N PRO A 327 -20.82 -11.86 -35.09
CA PRO A 327 -21.25 -12.31 -33.75
C PRO A 327 -20.66 -13.66 -33.33
N ALA A 328 -20.45 -14.57 -34.29
CA ALA A 328 -19.82 -15.86 -34.04
C ALA A 328 -18.33 -15.72 -33.66
N ASP A 329 -17.59 -14.86 -34.37
CA ASP A 329 -16.19 -14.58 -34.04
C ASP A 329 -16.05 -13.96 -32.65
N HIS A 330 -16.94 -13.01 -32.31
CA HIS A 330 -16.98 -12.41 -30.97
C HIS A 330 -17.21 -13.47 -29.89
N ALA A 331 -18.12 -14.42 -30.11
CA ALA A 331 -18.38 -15.51 -29.17
C ALA A 331 -17.13 -16.40 -28.95
N LEU A 332 -16.39 -16.70 -30.01
CA LEU A 332 -15.13 -17.47 -29.91
C LEU A 332 -14.05 -16.71 -29.13
N VAL A 333 -13.86 -15.42 -29.42
CA VAL A 333 -12.88 -14.57 -28.73
C VAL A 333 -13.24 -14.43 -27.25
N ASP A 334 -14.51 -14.26 -26.93
CA ASP A 334 -14.99 -14.18 -25.55
C ASP A 334 -14.79 -15.49 -24.79
N GLN A 335 -15.05 -16.63 -25.44
CA GLN A 335 -14.76 -17.94 -24.87
C GLN A 335 -13.25 -18.12 -24.60
N TYR A 336 -12.40 -17.74 -25.56
CA TYR A 336 -10.95 -17.78 -25.38
C TYR A 336 -10.48 -16.88 -24.24
N LYS A 337 -11.00 -15.64 -24.13
CA LYS A 337 -10.69 -14.72 -23.03
C LYS A 337 -11.12 -15.28 -21.67
N LYS A 338 -12.30 -15.93 -21.59
CA LYS A 338 -12.78 -16.61 -20.37
C LYS A 338 -11.84 -17.74 -19.95
N LEU A 339 -11.42 -18.60 -20.87
CA LEU A 339 -10.45 -19.67 -20.59
C LEU A 339 -9.08 -19.12 -20.17
N LYS A 340 -8.59 -18.08 -20.87
CA LYS A 340 -7.34 -17.42 -20.49
C LYS A 340 -7.39 -16.85 -19.08
N ALA A 341 -8.53 -16.29 -18.68
CA ALA A 341 -8.75 -15.75 -17.33
C ALA A 341 -8.92 -16.85 -16.26
N SER A 342 -9.28 -18.08 -16.64
CA SER A 342 -9.39 -19.21 -15.70
C SER A 342 -8.07 -19.91 -15.40
N LEU A 343 -6.98 -19.56 -16.10
CA LEU A 343 -5.64 -20.10 -15.81
C LEU A 343 -5.20 -19.73 -14.39
N HIS A 344 -4.86 -20.75 -13.61
CA HIS A 344 -4.28 -20.59 -12.28
C HIS A 344 -2.85 -20.04 -12.37
N ARG A 345 -2.54 -19.02 -11.56
CA ARG A 345 -1.15 -18.62 -11.34
C ARG A 345 -0.47 -19.65 -10.44
N LEU A 346 0.56 -20.31 -10.95
CA LEU A 346 1.42 -21.18 -10.16
C LEU A 346 2.50 -20.36 -9.44
N PRO A 347 2.94 -20.75 -8.24
CA PRO A 347 4.09 -20.11 -7.60
C PRO A 347 5.37 -20.39 -8.37
N ASP A 348 6.26 -19.40 -8.43
CA ASP A 348 7.61 -19.55 -8.97
C ASP A 348 8.47 -20.43 -8.04
N VAL A 349 8.21 -20.36 -6.72
CA VAL A 349 8.85 -21.22 -5.72
C VAL A 349 7.77 -21.78 -4.78
N ASN A 350 7.63 -23.10 -4.70
CA ASN A 350 6.81 -23.76 -3.66
C ASN A 350 7.72 -24.58 -2.75
N SER A 351 7.56 -24.42 -1.44
CA SER A 351 8.35 -25.12 -0.41
C SER A 351 7.45 -25.55 0.75
N ALA A 352 8.02 -26.23 1.74
CA ALA A 352 7.29 -26.60 2.95
C ALA A 352 6.85 -25.38 3.78
N LYS A 353 7.55 -24.23 3.65
CA LYS A 353 7.29 -23.02 4.43
C LYS A 353 6.38 -22.01 3.72
N TRP A 354 6.45 -21.92 2.39
CA TRP A 354 5.78 -20.87 1.63
C TRP A 354 5.62 -21.20 0.15
N SER A 355 4.68 -20.49 -0.47
CA SER A 355 4.56 -20.29 -1.91
C SER A 355 4.96 -18.86 -2.25
N VAL A 356 5.91 -18.67 -3.17
CA VAL A 356 6.36 -17.36 -3.62
C VAL A 356 6.02 -17.15 -5.09
N TYR A 357 5.44 -15.98 -5.36
CA TYR A 357 5.07 -15.53 -6.69
C TYR A 357 5.89 -14.30 -7.06
N LEU A 358 6.79 -14.44 -8.01
CA LEU A 358 7.64 -13.39 -8.53
C LEU A 358 6.96 -12.70 -9.73
N ARG A 359 7.13 -11.39 -9.82
CA ARG A 359 6.68 -10.58 -10.94
C ARG A 359 7.73 -9.54 -11.27
N ALA A 360 8.26 -9.60 -12.48
CA ALA A 360 9.11 -8.55 -13.02
C ALA A 360 8.26 -7.37 -13.52
N SER A 361 8.84 -6.18 -13.49
CA SER A 361 8.25 -4.95 -14.05
C SER A 361 8.08 -5.00 -15.57
N LEU A 362 8.95 -5.71 -16.28
CA LEU A 362 8.77 -6.00 -17.70
C LEU A 362 7.86 -7.21 -17.90
N THR A 363 6.99 -7.10 -18.90
CA THR A 363 6.04 -8.12 -19.36
C THR A 363 6.59 -8.86 -20.57
N GLY A 364 5.95 -9.97 -20.98
CA GLY A 364 6.41 -10.78 -22.12
C GLY A 364 6.41 -10.08 -23.49
N TYR A 365 5.83 -8.88 -23.59
CA TYR A 365 5.86 -8.05 -24.80
C TYR A 365 6.93 -6.96 -24.75
N GLN A 366 7.79 -6.97 -23.73
CA GLN A 366 8.84 -5.99 -23.57
C GLN A 366 10.18 -6.70 -23.58
N ALA A 367 11.12 -6.15 -24.33
CA ALA A 367 12.49 -6.66 -24.43
C ALA A 367 13.47 -5.62 -23.89
N PHE A 368 14.57 -6.12 -23.31
CA PHE A 368 15.67 -5.26 -22.90
C PHE A 368 16.40 -4.70 -24.12
N TYR A 369 16.81 -3.43 -24.03
CA TYR A 369 17.66 -2.83 -25.05
C TYR A 369 19.05 -3.49 -25.06
N SER A 370 19.65 -3.63 -23.88
CA SER A 370 20.98 -4.23 -23.68
C SER A 370 20.89 -5.69 -23.26
N GLN A 371 21.61 -6.56 -23.96
CA GLN A 371 21.73 -7.99 -23.62
C GLN A 371 22.42 -8.20 -22.27
N GLN A 372 23.39 -7.33 -21.91
CA GLN A 372 24.07 -7.41 -20.61
C GLN A 372 23.10 -7.17 -19.46
N VAL A 373 22.21 -6.16 -19.59
CA VAL A 373 21.20 -5.84 -18.58
C VAL A 373 20.15 -6.95 -18.48
N GLU A 374 19.77 -7.56 -19.60
CA GLU A 374 18.89 -8.73 -19.62
C GLU A 374 19.50 -9.91 -18.84
N GLN A 375 20.77 -10.22 -19.10
CA GLN A 375 21.51 -11.28 -18.41
C GLN A 375 21.62 -10.99 -16.91
N GLU A 376 21.94 -9.75 -16.52
CA GLU A 376 21.97 -9.32 -15.12
C GLU A 376 20.62 -9.54 -14.44
N CYS A 377 19.53 -9.04 -15.03
CA CYS A 377 18.18 -9.12 -14.45
C CYS A 377 17.67 -10.57 -14.37
N THR A 378 17.98 -11.38 -15.37
CA THR A 378 17.62 -12.81 -15.42
C THR A 378 18.40 -13.61 -14.39
N ALA A 379 19.72 -13.37 -14.29
CA ALA A 379 20.57 -14.02 -13.29
C ALA A 379 20.11 -13.68 -11.87
N LEU A 380 19.78 -12.42 -11.60
CA LEU A 380 19.25 -12.02 -10.30
C LEU A 380 17.92 -12.69 -9.97
N ARG A 381 16.96 -12.75 -10.91
CA ARG A 381 15.70 -13.46 -10.68
C ARG A 381 15.95 -14.92 -10.29
N LYS A 382 16.82 -15.62 -11.03
CA LYS A 382 17.17 -17.02 -10.73
C LYS A 382 17.86 -17.18 -9.38
N ALA A 383 18.72 -16.23 -9.00
CA ALA A 383 19.36 -16.21 -7.70
C ALA A 383 18.34 -16.04 -6.55
N ILE A 384 17.35 -15.16 -6.73
CA ILE A 384 16.22 -14.99 -5.79
C ILE A 384 15.44 -16.30 -5.65
N GLU A 385 15.04 -16.92 -6.76
CA GLU A 385 14.31 -18.20 -6.77
C GLU A 385 15.09 -19.29 -6.03
N THR A 386 16.39 -19.39 -6.29
CA THR A 386 17.28 -20.38 -5.65
C THR A 386 17.41 -20.13 -4.15
N ALA A 387 17.64 -18.89 -3.73
CA ALA A 387 17.77 -18.53 -2.32
C ALA A 387 16.49 -18.84 -1.53
N LEU A 388 15.33 -18.54 -2.11
CA LEU A 388 14.03 -18.81 -1.50
C LEU A 388 13.71 -20.31 -1.44
N ALA A 389 14.05 -21.06 -2.49
CA ALA A 389 13.87 -22.51 -2.51
C ALA A 389 14.75 -23.21 -1.46
N ALA A 390 16.01 -22.78 -1.32
CA ALA A 390 16.93 -23.31 -0.30
C ALA A 390 16.44 -23.01 1.12
N ALA A 391 15.98 -21.79 1.39
CA ALA A 391 15.46 -21.41 2.70
C ALA A 391 14.16 -22.14 3.07
N GLY A 392 13.35 -22.50 2.08
CA GLY A 392 12.15 -23.30 2.25
C GLY A 392 12.39 -24.79 2.55
N LYS A 393 13.63 -25.29 2.36
CA LYS A 393 14.02 -26.67 2.69
C LYS A 393 14.55 -26.85 4.11
N ALA A 394 14.98 -25.77 4.78
CA ALA A 394 15.67 -25.84 6.06
C ALA A 394 14.73 -26.33 7.18
N GLU A 395 14.91 -27.61 7.49
CA GLU A 395 14.54 -28.44 8.66
C GLU A 395 13.19 -28.13 9.31
N ALA A 396 12.25 -29.08 9.15
CA ALA A 396 11.32 -29.34 10.23
C ALA A 396 12.17 -29.59 11.47
N PRO A 397 11.96 -28.87 12.59
CA PRO A 397 12.72 -29.14 13.80
C PRO A 397 12.61 -30.63 14.06
N GLU A 398 13.74 -31.33 14.13
CA GLU A 398 13.78 -32.70 14.61
C GLU A 398 12.92 -32.68 15.86
N ARG A 399 11.79 -33.41 15.82
CA ARG A 399 11.02 -33.65 17.02
C ARG A 399 11.99 -34.39 17.92
N THR A 400 12.63 -33.66 18.82
CA THR A 400 13.36 -34.25 19.93
C THR A 400 12.26 -34.93 20.72
N GLU A 401 12.07 -36.22 20.45
CA GLU A 401 11.25 -37.08 21.29
C GLU A 401 11.88 -37.00 22.67
N ALA A 402 11.28 -36.18 23.54
CA ALA A 402 11.58 -36.20 24.95
C ALA A 402 11.18 -37.60 25.44
N GLN A 403 12.19 -38.44 25.66
CA GLN A 403 12.08 -39.71 26.38
C GLN A 403 11.83 -39.47 27.87
#